data_AF-A0A4Q5RP22-F1
#
_entry.id   AF-A0A4Q5RP22-F1
#
_cell.length_a   1.000
_cell.length_b   1.000
_cell.length_c   1.000
_cell.angle_alpha   90.00
_cell.angle_beta   90.00
_cell.angle_gamma   90.00
#
_symmetry.space_group_name_H-M   'P 1'
#
loop_
_entity.id
_entity.type
_entity.pdbx_description
1 polymer ?
#
loop_
_entity_poly.entity_id
_entity_poly.type
_entity_poly.pdbx_seq_one_letter_code
_entity_poly.pdbx_strand_id
1 'polypeptide(L)' 'MTEADRLARKRYYLIQATNVAATAGAVFGLVIAARSHTTYQTVIGAGLILAALYVMAVVPRALARHWKSPEA' A
#
# COMPACT_ATOMS: atom_id res chain seq x y z
N MET A 1 16.49 15.06 -20.08
CA MET A 1 15.78 14.82 -18.80
C MET A 1 16.59 15.45 -17.71
N THR A 2 16.00 16.37 -16.97
CA THR A 2 16.66 17.09 -15.87
C THR A 2 16.76 16.18 -14.64
N GLU A 3 17.59 16.55 -13.65
CA GLU A 3 17.64 15.85 -12.36
C GLU A 3 16.28 15.90 -11.63
N ALA A 4 15.55 17.00 -11.78
CA ALA A 4 14.19 17.14 -11.25
C ALA A 4 13.24 16.07 -11.82
N ASP A 5 13.30 15.82 -13.13
CA ASP A 5 12.49 14.78 -13.79
C ASP A 5 12.84 13.38 -13.27
N ARG A 6 14.13 13.13 -12.99
CA ARG A 6 14.59 11.83 -12.46
C ARG A 6 14.11 11.60 -11.03
N LEU A 7 14.12 12.65 -10.20
CA LEU A 7 13.59 12.59 -8.84
C LEU A 7 12.07 12.39 -8.83
N ALA A 8 11.33 13.12 -9.67
CA ALA A 8 9.87 12.97 -9.80
C ALA A 8 9.46 11.55 -10.21
N ARG A 9 10.16 10.94 -11.18
CA ARG A 9 9.92 9.54 -11.57
C ARG A 9 10.17 8.56 -10.43
N LYS A 10 11.28 8.70 -9.68
CA LYS A 10 11.56 7.82 -8.54
C LYS A 10 10.45 7.88 -7.49
N ARG A 11 9.97 9.09 -7.18
CA ARG A 11 8.85 9.32 -6.26
C ARG A 11 7.56 8.63 -6.74
N TYR A 12 7.22 8.80 -8.01
CA TYR A 12 6.08 8.14 -8.62
C TYR A 12 6.18 6.61 -8.54
N TYR A 13 7.32 6.04 -8.92
CA TYR A 13 7.52 4.59 -8.87
C TYR A 13 7.44 4.04 -7.45
N LEU A 14 7.93 4.77 -6.44
CA LEU A 14 7.79 4.35 -5.04
C LEU A 14 6.32 4.29 -4.60
N ILE A 15 5.54 5.34 -4.89
CA ILE A 15 4.09 5.33 -4.58
C ILE A 15 3.40 4.18 -5.31
N GLN A 16 3.71 3.99 -6.59
CA GLN A 16 3.07 2.94 -7.38
C GLN A 16 3.46 1.54 -6.90
N ALA A 17 4.73 1.32 -6.54
CA ALA A 17 5.20 0.05 -5.99
C ALA A 17 4.50 -0.28 -4.66
N THR A 18 4.28 0.72 -3.79
CA THR A 18 3.48 0.55 -2.58
C THR A 18 2.05 0.13 -2.90
N ASN A 19 1.40 0.77 -3.87
CA ASN A 19 0.03 0.41 -4.26
C ASN A 19 -0.04 -1.02 -4.81
N VAL A 20 0.93 -1.42 -5.64
CA VAL A 20 1.01 -2.80 -6.17
C VAL A 20 1.19 -3.81 -5.04
N ALA A 21 2.09 -3.54 -4.10
CA ALA A 21 2.32 -4.40 -2.94
C ALA A 21 1.07 -4.51 -2.05
N ALA A 22 0.37 -3.40 -1.82
CA ALA A 22 -0.86 -3.38 -1.06
C ALA A 22 -1.98 -4.18 -1.75
N THR A 23 -2.17 -4.01 -3.06
CA THR A 23 -3.14 -4.80 -3.83
C THR A 23 -2.82 -6.29 -3.76
N ALA A 24 -1.54 -6.67 -3.91
CA ALA A 24 -1.12 -8.06 -3.76
C ALA A 24 -1.44 -8.62 -2.36
N GLY A 25 -1.21 -7.83 -1.31
CA GLY A 25 -1.58 -8.18 0.06
C GLY A 25 -3.09 -8.34 0.27
N ALA A 26 -3.90 -7.47 -0.35
CA ALA A 26 -5.36 -7.55 -0.29
C ALA A 26 -5.89 -8.81 -0.99
N VAL A 27 -5.36 -9.14 -2.17
CA VAL A 27 -5.72 -10.37 -2.88
C VAL A 27 -5.31 -11.60 -2.07
N PHE A 28 -4.14 -11.60 -1.43
CA PHE A 28 -3.72 -12.68 -0.56
C PHE A 28 -4.66 -12.88 0.64
N GLY A 29 -5.04 -11.78 1.32
CA GLY A 29 -6.04 -11.82 2.40
C GLY A 29 -7.40 -12.34 1.93
N LEU A 30 -7.82 -11.96 0.71
CA LEU A 30 -9.05 -12.45 0.09
C LEU A 30 -9.00 -13.94 -0.19
N VAL A 31 -7.88 -14.47 -0.71
CA VAL A 31 -7.71 -15.91 -0.94
C VAL A 31 -7.78 -16.70 0.37
N ILE A 32 -7.18 -16.18 1.46
CA ILE A 32 -7.28 -16.80 2.79
C ILE A 32 -8.73 -16.80 3.27
N ALA A 33 -9.43 -15.67 3.17
CA ALA A 33 -10.82 -15.56 3.59
C ALA A 33 -11.73 -16.49 2.77
N ALA A 34 -11.55 -16.54 1.45
CA ALA A 34 -12.35 -17.36 0.55
C ALA A 34 -12.21 -18.87 0.79
N ARG A 35 -11.02 -19.31 1.22
CA ARG A 35 -10.73 -20.73 1.50
C ARG A 35 -10.94 -21.12 2.97
N SER A 36 -11.40 -20.19 3.80
CA SER A 36 -11.57 -20.45 5.23
C SER A 36 -12.73 -21.40 5.52
N HIS A 37 -12.49 -22.41 6.37
CA HIS A 37 -13.53 -23.34 6.85
C HIS A 37 -14.02 -23.00 8.26
N THR A 38 -13.39 -22.02 8.91
CA THR A 38 -13.69 -21.59 10.27
C THR A 38 -13.80 -20.07 10.33
N THR A 39 -14.67 -19.56 11.20
CA THR A 39 -14.87 -18.12 11.40
C THR A 39 -13.57 -17.41 11.77
N TYR A 40 -12.68 -18.07 12.51
CA TYR A 40 -11.38 -17.53 12.89
C TYR A 40 -10.48 -17.22 11.68
N GLN A 41 -10.40 -18.16 10.72
CA GLN A 41 -9.63 -17.98 9.50
C GLN A 41 -10.22 -16.87 8.60
N THR A 42 -11.55 -16.74 8.56
CA THR A 42 -12.22 -15.66 7.82
C THR A 42 -11.86 -14.29 8.40
N VAL A 43 -11.85 -14.16 9.73
CA VAL A 43 -11.49 -12.91 10.43
C VAL A 43 -10.05 -12.51 10.15
N ILE A 44 -9.11 -13.47 10.10
CA ILE A 44 -7.72 -13.20 9.74
C ILE A 44 -7.61 -12.68 8.31
N GLY A 45 -8.28 -13.34 7.35
CA GLY A 45 -8.30 -12.91 5.95
C GLY A 45 -8.88 -11.50 5.80
N ALA A 46 -10.00 -11.21 6.46
CA ALA A 46 -10.60 -9.88 6.50
C ALA A 46 -9.66 -8.84 7.12
N GLY A 47 -8.98 -9.18 8.23
CA GLY A 47 -7.98 -8.33 8.87
C GLY A 47 -6.81 -7.99 7.93
N LEU A 48 -6.32 -8.96 7.17
CA LEU A 48 -5.28 -8.75 6.17
C LEU A 48 -5.73 -7.82 5.04
N ILE A 49 -6.96 -7.98 4.55
CA ILE A 49 -7.52 -7.09 3.53
C ILE A 49 -7.56 -5.66 4.08
N LEU A 50 -8.07 -5.46 5.29
CA LEU A 50 -8.14 -4.13 5.93
C LEU A 50 -6.75 -3.53 6.15
N ALA A 51 -5.79 -4.33 6.61
CA ALA A 51 -4.40 -3.89 6.76
C ALA A 51 -3.77 -3.48 5.43
N ALA A 52 -4.03 -4.24 4.35
CA ALA A 52 -3.54 -3.91 3.02
C ALA A 52 -4.14 -2.59 2.50
N LEU A 53 -5.45 -2.39 2.66
CA LEU A 53 -6.12 -1.13 2.31
C LEU A 53 -5.57 0.04 3.13
N TYR A 54 -5.28 -0.17 4.42
CA TYR A 54 -4.67 0.84 5.26
C TYR A 54 -3.26 1.22 4.77
N VAL A 55 -2.41 0.24 4.41
CA VAL A 55 -1.08 0.49 3.84
C VAL A 55 -1.18 1.29 2.54
N MET A 56 -2.09 0.90 1.64
CA MET A 56 -2.36 1.63 0.39
C MET A 56 -2.75 3.10 0.64
N ALA A 57 -3.51 3.35 1.70
CA ALA A 57 -4.01 4.70 2.01
C ALA A 57 -3.00 5.56 2.78
N VAL A 58 -2.18 4.96 3.65
CA VAL A 58 -1.32 5.71 4.59
C VAL A 58 0.09 5.88 4.06
N VAL A 59 0.69 4.85 3.48
CA VAL A 59 2.10 4.90 3.05
C VAL A 59 2.32 5.94 1.94
N PRO A 60 1.52 5.99 0.85
CA PRO A 60 1.66 7.05 -0.15
C PRO A 60 1.48 8.46 0.43
N ARG A 61 0.52 8.63 1.35
CA ARG A 61 0.28 9.92 2.04
C ARG A 61 1.44 10.29 2.95
N ALA A 62 2.10 9.32 3.59
CA ALA A 62 3.27 9.55 4.42
C ALA A 62 4.49 9.91 3.56
N LEU A 63 4.74 9.19 2.46
CA LEU A 63 5.81 9.54 1.52
C LEU A 63 5.61 10.92 0.90
N ALA A 64 4.37 11.24 0.48
CA ALA A 64 4.04 12.56 -0.06
C ALA A 64 4.29 13.68 0.97
N ARG A 65 3.93 13.45 2.24
CA ARG A 65 4.22 14.40 3.33
C ARG A 65 5.72 14.54 3.59
N HIS A 66 6.48 13.46 3.52
CA HIS A 66 7.93 13.49 3.71
C HIS A 66 8.68 14.21 2.58
N TRP A 67 8.12 14.23 1.37
CA TRP A 67 8.69 14.97 0.24
C TRP A 67 8.24 16.43 0.16
N LYS A 68 7.24 16.83 0.95
CA LYS A 68 6.98 18.24 1.23
C LYS A 68 8.13 18.71 2.14
N SER A 69 8.97 19.60 1.63
CA SER A 69 9.94 20.33 2.46
C SER A 69 9.22 21.03 3.62
N PRO A 70 9.88 21.24 4.78
CA PRO A 70 9.32 22.04 5.86
C PRO A 70 8.85 23.39 5.31
N GLU A 71 7.62 23.80 5.64
CA GLU A 71 7.18 25.17 5.40
C GLU A 71 8.13 26.10 6.19
N ALA A 72 8.76 27.03 5.46
CA ALA A 72 9.72 28.00 5.98
C ALA A 72 9.06 29.00 6.93
#